data_AF-A0A941YWE9-F1
#
_entry.id   AF-A0A941YWE9-F1
#
_cell.length_a   1.000
_cell.length_b   1.000
_cell.length_c   1.000
_cell.angle_alpha   90.00
_cell.angle_beta   90.00
_cell.angle_gamma   90.00
#
_symmetry.space_group_name_H-M   'P 1'
#
loop_
_entity.id
_entity.type
_entity.pdbx_description
1 polymer ?
#
loop_
_entity_poly.entity_id
_entity_poly.type
_entity_poly.pdbx_seq_one_letter_code
_entity_poly.pdbx_strand_id
1 'polypeptide(L)'
;MTRAATAQKRELGDFLRAQRARLSPSGLGLPAVGRRRTPGLRREEVAQQCGMSVTWYTWLEQGRDVSASPQALAALARALHLTPAERRYLFELADRRDPAAAPAEEAMDVPASLAEAVASVKAPAYLLDRLWNARAWNDPAQRLFVGWLDR
;
A
#
# COMPACT_ATOMS: atom_id res chain seq x y z
N MET A 1 -2.53 -25.34 0.20
CA MET A 1 -2.49 -23.90 -0.14
C MET A 1 -3.67 -23.57 -1.05
N THR A 2 -4.49 -22.60 -0.68
CA THR A 2 -5.71 -22.22 -1.41
C THR A 2 -5.37 -21.45 -2.69
N ARG A 3 -6.12 -21.65 -3.79
CA ARG A 3 -5.93 -20.96 -5.07
C ARG A 3 -5.83 -19.44 -4.94
N ALA A 4 -6.56 -18.87 -3.97
CA ALA A 4 -6.54 -17.44 -3.64
C ALA A 4 -5.17 -16.95 -3.13
N ALA A 5 -4.50 -17.70 -2.24
CA ALA A 5 -3.21 -17.32 -1.69
C ALA A 5 -2.10 -17.29 -2.76
N THR A 6 -2.17 -18.19 -3.74
CA THR A 6 -1.23 -18.19 -4.88
C THR A 6 -1.48 -17.01 -5.82
N ALA A 7 -2.74 -16.62 -6.03
CA ALA A 7 -3.09 -15.45 -6.83
C ALA A 7 -2.58 -14.16 -6.17
N GLN A 8 -2.80 -14.00 -4.86
CA GLN A 8 -2.34 -12.85 -4.09
C GLN A 8 -0.81 -12.69 -4.12
N LYS A 9 -0.05 -13.80 -4.03
CA LYS A 9 1.42 -13.77 -4.16
C LYS A 9 1.90 -13.33 -5.54
N ARG A 10 1.21 -13.73 -6.61
CA ARG A 10 1.50 -13.27 -7.97
C ARG A 10 1.22 -11.79 -8.10
N GLU A 11 0.09 -11.33 -7.57
CA GLU A 11 -0.29 -9.91 -7.54
C GLU A 11 0.75 -9.07 -6.79
N LEU A 12 1.23 -9.54 -5.63
CA LEU A 12 2.36 -8.91 -4.91
C LEU A 12 3.62 -8.81 -5.79
N GLY A 13 3.98 -9.90 -6.46
CA GLY A 13 5.15 -9.92 -7.34
C GLY A 13 5.03 -8.98 -8.53
N ASP A 14 3.84 -8.91 -9.14
CA ASP A 14 3.55 -8.03 -10.27
C ASP A 14 3.51 -6.56 -9.84
N PHE A 15 2.94 -6.25 -8.68
CA PHE A 15 2.98 -4.93 -8.07
C PHE A 15 4.44 -4.46 -7.86
N LEU A 16 5.29 -5.28 -7.23
CA LEU A 16 6.70 -4.94 -7.01
C LEU A 16 7.45 -4.71 -8.32
N ARG A 17 7.18 -5.53 -9.35
CA ARG A 17 7.77 -5.38 -10.68
C ARG A 17 7.37 -4.07 -11.34
N ALA A 18 6.09 -3.70 -11.25
CA ALA A 18 5.58 -2.45 -11.79
C ALA A 18 6.22 -1.23 -11.10
N GLN A 19 6.31 -1.26 -9.76
CA GLN A 19 6.94 -0.18 -9.00
C GLN A 19 8.43 -0.02 -9.33
N ARG A 20 9.17 -1.14 -9.41
CA ARG A 20 10.57 -1.14 -9.82
C ARG A 20 10.78 -0.59 -11.24
N ALA A 21 9.89 -0.93 -12.16
CA ALA A 21 9.97 -0.48 -13.56
C ALA A 21 9.72 1.03 -13.72
N ARG A 22 8.98 1.65 -12.80
CA ARG A 22 8.67 3.09 -12.82
C ARG A 22 9.82 3.98 -12.34
N LEU A 23 10.71 3.46 -11.50
CA LEU A 23 11.77 4.26 -10.86
C LEU A 23 12.97 4.47 -11.79
N SER A 24 13.38 5.73 -11.95
CA SER A 24 14.62 6.07 -12.63
C SER A 24 15.82 5.92 -11.70
N PRO A 25 16.88 5.19 -12.10
CA PRO A 25 18.10 5.08 -11.30
C PRO A 25 18.74 6.44 -10.97
N SER A 26 18.67 7.38 -11.92
CA SER A 26 19.22 8.74 -11.74
C SER A 26 18.51 9.54 -10.64
N GLY A 27 17.20 9.30 -10.44
CA GLY A 27 16.44 9.91 -9.35
C GLY A 27 16.82 9.40 -7.96
N LEU A 28 17.63 8.34 -7.89
CA LEU A 28 18.08 7.69 -6.65
C LEU A 28 19.58 7.86 -6.40
N GLY A 29 20.24 8.73 -7.17
CA GLY A 29 21.68 8.97 -7.07
C GLY A 29 22.54 7.77 -7.51
N LEU A 30 21.95 6.78 -8.19
CA LEU A 30 22.69 5.64 -8.69
C LEU A 30 23.41 6.00 -9.99
N PRO A 31 24.71 5.69 -10.12
CA PRO A 31 25.44 5.96 -11.35
C PRO A 31 24.82 5.20 -12.52
N ALA A 32 24.65 5.89 -13.65
CA ALA A 32 24.21 5.28 -14.89
C ALA A 32 25.35 4.44 -15.50
N VAL A 33 25.69 3.31 -14.86
CA VAL A 33 26.78 2.45 -15.32
C VAL A 33 26.32 1.63 -16.54
N GLY A 34 26.86 1.98 -17.72
CA GLY A 34 26.81 1.18 -18.95
C GLY A 34 25.47 1.16 -19.71
N ARG A 35 25.45 0.43 -20.84
CA ARG A 35 24.27 0.25 -21.71
C ARG A 35 23.19 -0.56 -20.98
N ARG A 36 22.15 0.12 -20.47
CA ARG A 36 21.02 -0.51 -19.75
C ARG A 36 19.98 -1.06 -20.74
N ARG A 37 19.52 -2.29 -20.49
CA ARG A 37 18.39 -2.91 -21.22
C ARG A 37 17.02 -2.60 -20.60
N THR A 38 16.99 -2.22 -19.33
CA THR A 38 15.75 -1.94 -18.59
C THR A 38 15.74 -0.47 -18.19
N PRO A 39 14.67 0.28 -18.48
CA PRO A 39 14.59 1.71 -18.15
C PRO A 39 14.45 1.97 -16.64
N GLY A 40 13.87 1.03 -15.90
CA GLY A 40 13.72 1.12 -14.44
C GLY A 40 14.91 0.56 -13.65
N LEU A 41 14.72 0.43 -12.33
CA LEU A 41 15.68 -0.21 -11.45
C LEU A 41 15.87 -1.71 -11.77
N ARG A 42 17.09 -2.21 -11.56
CA ARG A 42 17.43 -3.63 -11.57
C ARG A 42 17.05 -4.28 -10.24
N ARG A 43 16.88 -5.60 -10.26
CA ARG A 43 16.65 -6.39 -9.04
C ARG A 43 17.78 -6.23 -8.03
N GLU A 44 19.01 -6.21 -8.52
CA GLU A 44 20.22 -6.00 -7.74
C GLU A 44 20.21 -4.66 -7.01
N GLU A 45 19.79 -3.59 -7.69
CA GLU A 45 19.74 -2.24 -7.12
C GLU A 45 18.70 -2.16 -5.99
N VAL A 46 17.49 -2.71 -6.19
CA VAL A 46 16.47 -2.75 -5.13
C VAL A 46 16.93 -3.60 -3.95
N ALA A 47 17.48 -4.79 -4.22
CA ALA A 47 17.95 -5.69 -3.18
C ALA A 47 19.06 -5.06 -2.34
N GLN A 48 20.02 -4.38 -2.98
CA GLN A 48 21.08 -3.63 -2.31
C GLN A 48 20.51 -2.53 -1.42
N GLN A 49 19.59 -1.72 -1.94
CA GLN A 49 18.97 -0.62 -1.18
C GLN A 49 18.12 -1.13 0.00
N CYS A 50 17.58 -2.34 -0.09
CA CYS A 50 16.83 -2.99 0.98
C CYS A 50 17.70 -3.77 1.97
N GLY A 51 18.99 -3.99 1.69
CA GLY A 51 19.86 -4.88 2.47
C GLY A 51 19.43 -6.36 2.39
N MET A 52 18.93 -6.81 1.24
CA MET A 52 18.41 -8.16 1.01
C MET A 52 19.15 -8.87 -0.12
N SER A 53 18.99 -10.19 -0.21
CA SER A 53 19.56 -10.95 -1.33
C SER A 53 18.76 -10.74 -2.62
N VAL A 54 19.47 -10.65 -3.75
CA VAL A 54 18.87 -10.53 -5.09
C VAL A 54 17.97 -11.73 -5.39
N THR A 55 18.38 -12.92 -4.96
CA THR A 55 17.63 -14.17 -5.13
C THR A 55 16.28 -14.11 -4.41
N TRP A 56 16.27 -13.64 -3.16
CA TRP A 56 15.03 -13.50 -2.40
C TRP A 56 14.07 -12.51 -3.05
N TYR A 57 14.56 -11.34 -3.46
CA TYR A 57 13.73 -10.36 -4.18
C TYR A 57 13.21 -10.90 -5.52
N THR A 58 14.02 -11.68 -6.23
CA THR A 58 13.61 -12.35 -7.48
C THR A 58 12.48 -13.35 -7.24
N TRP A 59 12.57 -14.16 -6.18
CA TRP A 59 11.52 -15.11 -5.81
C TRP A 59 10.22 -14.41 -5.40
N LEU A 60 10.34 -13.29 -4.68
CA LEU A 60 9.20 -12.46 -4.31
C LEU A 60 8.50 -11.91 -5.57
N GLU A 61 9.24 -11.34 -6.52
CA GLU A 61 8.68 -10.88 -7.81
C GLU A 61 8.06 -12.01 -8.66
N GLN A 62 8.47 -13.26 -8.46
CA GLN A 62 7.93 -14.43 -9.16
C GLN A 62 6.67 -14.99 -8.48
N GLY A 63 6.27 -14.44 -7.33
CA GLY A 63 5.16 -14.96 -6.53
C GLY A 63 5.44 -16.35 -5.96
N ARG A 64 6.72 -16.71 -5.77
CA ARG A 64 7.09 -17.95 -5.08
C ARG A 64 6.72 -17.89 -3.62
N ASP A 65 6.68 -19.06 -2.99
CA ASP A 65 6.41 -19.15 -1.56
C ASP A 65 7.63 -18.72 -0.73
N VAL A 66 7.72 -17.42 -0.49
CA VAL A 66 8.73 -16.81 0.39
C VAL A 66 8.03 -15.95 1.44
N SER A 67 8.50 -16.03 2.69
CA SER A 67 7.97 -15.18 3.76
C SER A 67 8.56 -13.78 3.64
N ALA A 68 7.70 -12.77 3.55
CA ALA A 68 8.06 -11.37 3.66
C ALA A 68 7.67 -10.86 5.05
N SER A 69 8.69 -10.54 5.87
CA SER A 69 8.45 -9.96 7.19
C SER A 69 7.95 -8.51 7.05
N PRO A 70 7.23 -7.98 8.06
CA PRO A 70 6.82 -6.57 8.06
C PRO A 70 8.00 -5.60 7.90
N GLN A 71 9.16 -5.92 8.48
CA GLN A 71 10.38 -5.14 8.33
C GLN A 71 10.90 -5.18 6.89
N ALA A 72 10.84 -6.34 6.24
CA ALA A 72 11.25 -6.47 4.85
C ALA A 72 10.34 -5.67 3.91
N LEU A 73 9.02 -5.75 4.11
CA LEU A 73 8.05 -4.94 3.36
C LEU A 73 8.26 -3.44 3.60
N ALA A 74 8.57 -3.04 4.84
CA ALA A 74 8.86 -1.66 5.16
C ALA A 74 10.13 -1.14 4.47
N ALA A 75 11.17 -1.97 4.35
CA ALA A 75 12.40 -1.65 3.62
C ALA A 75 12.14 -1.53 2.12
N LEU A 76 11.38 -2.48 1.53
CA LEU A 76 10.94 -2.43 0.14
C LEU A 76 10.16 -1.15 -0.17
N ALA A 77 9.22 -0.78 0.69
CA ALA A 77 8.43 0.43 0.52
C ALA A 77 9.30 1.71 0.49
N ARG A 78 10.36 1.76 1.32
CA ARG A 78 11.32 2.89 1.31
C ARG A 78 12.18 2.88 0.05
N ALA A 79 12.78 1.73 -0.28
CA ALA A 79 13.66 1.60 -1.46
C ALA A 79 12.92 1.87 -2.77
N LEU A 80 11.64 1.50 -2.84
CA LEU A 80 10.80 1.74 -4.00
C LEU A 80 10.08 3.11 -3.95
N HIS A 81 10.39 3.97 -2.98
CA HIS A 81 9.77 5.30 -2.83
C HIS A 81 8.24 5.26 -2.93
N LEU A 82 7.62 4.25 -2.31
CA LEU A 82 6.18 4.07 -2.38
C LEU A 82 5.46 5.22 -1.68
N THR A 83 4.43 5.73 -2.33
CA THR A 83 3.47 6.64 -1.72
C THR A 83 2.75 5.96 -0.54
N PRO A 84 2.10 6.72 0.36
CA PRO A 84 1.33 6.12 1.46
C PRO A 84 0.27 5.11 1.00
N ALA A 85 -0.40 5.38 -0.11
CA ALA A 85 -1.40 4.48 -0.68
C ALA A 85 -0.78 3.18 -1.21
N GLU A 86 0.34 3.28 -1.93
CA GLU A 86 1.06 2.12 -2.46
C GLU A 86 1.68 1.27 -1.35
N ARG A 87 2.18 1.90 -0.27
CA ARG A 87 2.65 1.20 0.92
C ARG A 87 1.52 0.41 1.58
N ARG A 88 0.34 1.02 1.76
CA ARG A 88 -0.83 0.32 2.31
C ARG A 88 -1.20 -0.90 1.47
N TYR A 89 -1.27 -0.72 0.15
CA TYR A 89 -1.57 -1.81 -0.78
C TYR A 89 -0.50 -2.93 -0.76
N LEU A 90 0.79 -2.59 -0.65
CA LEU A 90 1.87 -3.57 -0.47
C LEU A 90 1.63 -4.48 0.74
N PHE A 91 1.27 -3.89 1.88
CA PHE A 91 1.01 -4.62 3.12
C PHE A 91 -0.27 -5.46 3.06
N GLU A 92 -1.31 -4.96 2.37
CA GLU A 92 -2.54 -5.70 2.08
C GLU A 92 -2.29 -6.93 1.21
N LEU A 93 -1.54 -6.79 0.11
CA LEU A 93 -1.15 -7.91 -0.74
C LEU A 93 -0.28 -8.95 -0.02
N ALA A 94 0.52 -8.52 0.95
CA ALA A 94 1.35 -9.41 1.74
C ALA A 94 0.61 -10.08 2.92
N ASP A 95 -0.65 -9.69 3.18
CA ASP A 95 -1.41 -10.10 4.36
C ASP A 95 -0.62 -9.84 5.66
N ARG A 96 -0.13 -8.59 5.79
CA ARG A 96 0.69 -8.13 6.93
C ARG A 96 0.24 -6.76 7.41
N ARG A 97 0.38 -6.53 8.72
CA ARG A 97 0.18 -5.20 9.30
C ARG A 97 1.42 -4.34 9.10
N ASP A 98 1.22 -3.11 8.64
CA ASP A 98 2.30 -2.13 8.50
C ASP A 98 2.73 -1.63 9.88
N PRO A 99 4.01 -1.79 10.29
CA PRO A 99 4.50 -1.33 11.58
C PRO A 99 4.62 0.20 11.67
N ALA A 100 4.66 0.89 10.53
CA ALA A 100 4.73 2.35 10.45
C ALA A 100 3.39 2.97 10.02
N ALA A 101 2.35 2.16 9.81
CA ALA A 101 1.01 2.71 9.82
C ALA A 101 0.84 3.34 11.20
N ALA A 102 0.61 4.66 11.23
CA ALA A 102 0.09 5.27 12.43
C ALA A 102 -1.07 4.38 12.91
N PRO A 103 -1.16 4.05 14.21
CA PRO A 103 -2.40 3.48 14.74
C PRO A 103 -3.50 4.38 14.18
N ALA A 104 -4.35 3.82 13.31
CA ALA A 104 -5.19 4.55 12.36
C ALA A 104 -5.66 5.81 13.06
N GLU A 105 -5.04 6.97 12.72
CA GLU A 105 -4.93 8.15 13.59
C GLU A 105 -5.99 8.08 14.66
N GLU A 106 -5.63 7.61 15.88
CA GLU A 106 -6.55 7.40 17.01
C GLU A 106 -7.74 8.28 16.77
N ALA A 107 -8.84 7.65 16.32
CA ALA A 107 -9.86 8.28 15.52
C ALA A 107 -9.96 9.73 15.95
N MET A 108 -9.43 10.71 15.19
CA MET A 108 -9.69 12.12 15.52
C MET A 108 -11.19 12.14 15.75
N ASP A 109 -11.59 12.28 17.02
CA ASP A 109 -12.98 12.07 17.38
C ASP A 109 -13.71 13.11 16.57
N VAL A 110 -14.65 12.66 15.72
CA VAL A 110 -15.41 13.58 14.90
C VAL A 110 -16.04 14.55 15.90
N PRO A 111 -15.67 15.85 15.87
CA PRO A 111 -16.22 16.80 16.81
C PRO A 111 -17.74 16.69 16.79
N ALA A 112 -18.38 16.68 17.96
CA ALA A 112 -19.82 16.46 18.06
C ALA A 112 -20.60 17.39 17.11
N SER A 113 -20.16 18.64 16.95
CA SER A 113 -20.72 19.61 16.01
C SER A 113 -20.68 19.17 14.54
N LEU A 114 -19.63 18.47 14.11
CA LEU A 114 -19.52 17.94 12.75
C LEU A 114 -20.40 16.70 12.56
N ALA A 115 -20.48 15.82 13.57
CA ALA A 115 -21.38 14.68 13.53
C ALA A 115 -22.86 15.14 13.50
N GLU A 116 -23.21 16.13 14.31
CA GLU A 116 -24.52 16.78 14.33
C GLU A 116 -24.84 17.46 13.00
N ALA A 117 -23.86 18.15 12.39
CA ALA A 117 -24.04 18.75 11.07
C ALA A 117 -24.38 17.69 10.02
N VAL A 118 -23.66 16.56 9.98
CA VAL A 118 -23.96 15.45 9.06
C VAL A 118 -25.34 14.86 9.35
N ALA A 119 -25.71 14.67 10.62
CA ALA A 119 -27.02 14.17 11.02
C ALA A 119 -28.17 15.12 10.64
N SER A 120 -27.92 16.43 10.59
CA SER A 120 -28.94 17.44 10.24
C SER A 120 -29.30 17.47 8.75
N VAL A 121 -28.47 16.92 7.87
CA VAL A 121 -28.71 16.90 6.42
C VAL A 121 -29.78 15.84 6.10
N LYS A 122 -30.84 16.24 5.38
CA LYS A 122 -31.94 15.35 5.01
C LYS A 122 -31.60 14.38 3.86
N ALA A 123 -30.64 14.74 3.00
CA ALA A 123 -30.13 13.89 1.93
C ALA A 123 -28.94 13.02 2.43
N PRO A 124 -28.53 11.98 1.69
CA PRO A 124 -27.32 11.21 2.01
C PRO A 124 -26.09 12.11 2.23
N ALA A 125 -25.51 12.05 3.43
CA ALA A 125 -24.34 12.82 3.81
C ALA A 125 -23.36 11.97 4.63
N TYR A 126 -22.06 12.22 4.44
CA TYR A 126 -20.97 11.59 5.18
C TYR A 126 -19.77 12.54 5.26
N LEU A 127 -18.93 12.32 6.26
CA LEU A 127 -17.69 13.07 6.50
C LEU A 127 -16.49 12.21 6.13
N LEU A 128 -15.55 12.80 5.39
CA LEU A 128 -14.29 12.18 5.01
C LEU A 128 -13.13 12.82 5.75
N ASP A 129 -12.14 12.02 6.13
CA ASP A 129 -10.84 12.54 6.52
C ASP A 129 -9.95 12.82 5.30
N ARG A 130 -8.74 13.34 5.54
CA ARG A 130 -7.73 13.63 4.51
C ARG A 130 -7.28 12.39 3.71
N LEU A 131 -7.58 11.19 4.21
CA LEU A 131 -7.23 9.91 3.59
C LEU A 131 -8.44 9.25 2.90
N TRP A 132 -9.56 9.96 2.77
CA TRP A 132 -10.81 9.47 2.18
C TRP A 132 -11.48 8.33 2.96
N ASN A 133 -11.20 8.20 4.27
CA ASN A 133 -11.97 7.29 5.11
C ASN A 133 -13.27 7.97 5.55
N ALA A 134 -14.39 7.24 5.54
CA ALA A 134 -15.63 7.71 6.11
C ALA A 134 -15.53 7.71 7.65
N ARG A 135 -15.85 8.85 8.27
CA ARG A 135 -15.71 9.06 9.72
C ARG A 135 -17.04 9.27 10.44
N ALA A 136 -18.05 9.75 9.72
CA ALA A 136 -19.43 9.88 10.17
C ALA A 136 -20.37 9.87 8.96
N TRP A 137 -21.60 9.44 9.13
CA TRP A 137 -22.63 9.41 8.08
C TRP A 137 -24.03 9.41 8.70
N ASN A 138 -25.03 9.79 7.91
CA ASN A 138 -26.44 9.74 8.31
C ASN A 138 -27.17 8.49 7.78
N ASP A 139 -28.35 8.20 8.30
CA ASP A 139 -29.12 7.00 7.90
C ASP A 139 -29.40 6.93 6.39
N PRO A 140 -29.75 8.04 5.69
CA PRO A 140 -29.89 8.01 4.23
C PRO A 140 -28.63 7.57 3.51
N ALA A 141 -27.43 7.99 3.97
CA ALA A 141 -26.16 7.54 3.40
C ALA A 141 -25.88 6.06 3.68
N GLN A 142 -26.17 5.58 4.89
CA GLN A 142 -26.00 4.16 5.23
C GLN A 142 -26.86 3.25 4.34
N ARG A 143 -28.11 3.66 4.05
CA ARG A 143 -28.99 2.92 3.13
C ARG A 143 -28.51 2.95 1.68
N LEU A 144 -27.83 4.01 1.27
CA LEU A 144 -27.35 4.18 -0.12
C LEU A 144 -26.03 3.44 -0.37
N PHE A 145 -25.08 3.49 0.57
CA PHE A 145 -23.72 2.96 0.42
C PHE A 145 -23.48 1.67 1.21
N VAL A 146 -24.25 0.63 0.87
CA VAL A 146 -24.22 -0.68 1.55
C VAL A 146 -22.81 -1.31 1.49
N GLY A 147 -22.30 -1.79 2.63
CA GLY A 147 -21.02 -2.51 2.75
C GLY A 147 -19.76 -1.64 2.78
N TRP A 148 -19.85 -0.35 2.46
CA TRP A 148 -18.73 0.59 2.54
C TRP A 148 -18.66 1.28 3.91
N LEU A 149 -19.80 1.70 4.45
CA LEU A 149 -19.92 2.42 5.72
C LEU A 149 -20.05 1.50 6.94
N ASP A 150 -20.11 0.18 6.76
CA ASP A 150 -20.32 -0.78 7.86
C ASP A 150 -19.00 -1.19 8.57
N ARG A 151 -17.96 -0.36 8.51
CA ARG A 151 -16.60 -0.68 8.96
C ARG A 151 -16.04 0.27 10.00
#